data_AF-A0A359LMD6-F1
#
_entry.id   AF-A0A359LMD6-F1
#
_cell.length_a   1.000
_cell.length_b   1.000
_cell.length_c   1.000
_cell.angle_alpha   90.00
_cell.angle_beta   90.00
_cell.angle_gamma   90.00
#
_symmetry.space_group_name_H-M   'P 1'
#
loop_
_entity.id
_entity.type
_entity.pdbx_description
1 polymer ?
#
loop_
_entity_poly.entity_id
_entity_poly.type
_entity_poly.pdbx_seq_one_letter_code
_entity_poly.pdbx_strand_id
1 'polypeptide(L)'
;MPERIYKLQPSRTMALRGFDDFGAAAALHSATATGFKVSGVFRDPADFAVAVIYDADNFYEHPSIRYLPDFDFDGLTLTFDVRYTGLSPLDSPKYPTIDWPFLDVIREDGTTAQIRLFDWATQVGGTYAAASAQFTVQDNGFKEYDRLTLWYLNFAYDYIVPKVECAYQFIGAGAGTVHSVTAGGVIHSYTEQAGDTNTSVAEGVKNAVLASALVTAVRGDGSAELGPANQVNVRAKTVDGGAMAVSSTANANVFTLYGVGAPTVAAALAA
;
A
#
# COMPACT_ATOMS: atom_id res chain seq x y z
N MET A 1 -31.37 -51.30 7.98
CA MET A 1 -30.66 -51.35 9.29
C MET A 1 -30.53 -49.93 9.80
N PRO A 2 -30.74 -49.66 11.10
CA PRO A 2 -30.48 -48.34 11.65
C PRO A 2 -28.98 -48.02 11.55
N GLU A 3 -28.64 -46.87 10.97
CA GLU A 3 -27.27 -46.35 10.90
C GLU A 3 -26.97 -45.57 12.18
N ARG A 4 -25.75 -45.74 12.73
CA ARG A 4 -25.26 -44.89 13.83
C ARG A 4 -24.64 -43.63 13.24
N ILE A 5 -25.18 -42.48 13.62
CA ILE A 5 -24.62 -41.16 13.28
C ILE A 5 -23.65 -40.75 14.38
N TYR A 6 -22.44 -40.34 14.01
CA TYR A 6 -21.46 -39.80 14.94
C TYR A 6 -21.46 -38.27 14.91
N LYS A 7 -21.21 -37.64 16.06
CA LYS A 7 -20.96 -36.19 16.11
C LYS A 7 -19.77 -35.84 15.24
N LEU A 8 -19.80 -34.66 14.61
CA LEU A 8 -18.72 -34.16 13.76
C LEU A 8 -18.40 -35.07 12.55
N GLN A 9 -19.32 -35.96 12.17
CA GLN A 9 -19.15 -36.80 10.99
C GLN A 9 -19.47 -35.99 9.73
N PRO A 10 -18.50 -35.72 8.83
CA PRO A 10 -18.70 -34.81 7.71
C PRO A 10 -19.85 -35.18 6.78
N SER A 11 -20.08 -36.47 6.54
CA SER A 11 -21.17 -36.95 5.68
C SER A 11 -22.57 -36.91 6.31
N ARG A 12 -22.71 -36.41 7.55
CA ARG A 12 -23.98 -36.41 8.30
C ARG A 12 -24.26 -35.09 9.01
N THR A 13 -23.26 -34.49 9.64
CA THR A 13 -23.48 -33.30 10.49
C THR A 13 -23.07 -32.00 9.86
N MET A 14 -22.34 -32.03 8.74
CA MET A 14 -21.76 -30.83 8.12
C MET A 14 -22.54 -30.36 6.91
N ALA A 15 -22.72 -29.05 6.81
CA ALA A 15 -23.43 -28.40 5.72
C ALA A 15 -22.88 -26.98 5.48
N LEU A 16 -23.31 -26.34 4.38
CA LEU A 16 -23.07 -24.91 4.18
C LEU A 16 -24.34 -24.13 4.54
N ARG A 17 -24.21 -23.09 5.36
CA ARG A 17 -25.35 -22.27 5.80
C ARG A 17 -25.53 -20.96 5.02
N GLY A 18 -24.61 -20.66 4.11
CA GLY A 18 -24.74 -19.50 3.23
C GLY A 18 -23.45 -19.17 2.52
N PHE A 19 -23.61 -18.32 1.50
CA PHE A 19 -22.60 -17.59 0.77
C PHE A 19 -23.11 -16.16 0.62
N ASP A 20 -22.23 -15.20 0.35
CA ASP A 20 -22.59 -13.79 0.28
C ASP A 20 -23.32 -13.41 -1.03
N ASP A 21 -23.94 -12.21 -1.03
CA ASP A 21 -24.91 -11.76 -2.03
C ASP A 21 -24.30 -11.45 -3.42
N PHE A 22 -22.97 -11.40 -3.55
CA PHE A 22 -22.27 -10.93 -4.77
C PHE A 22 -21.94 -12.02 -5.80
N GLY A 23 -22.73 -13.09 -5.83
CA GLY A 23 -22.60 -14.15 -6.83
C GLY A 23 -21.56 -15.21 -6.47
N ALA A 24 -21.20 -15.29 -5.18
CA ALA A 24 -20.57 -16.46 -4.63
C ALA A 24 -21.52 -17.64 -4.67
N ALA A 25 -20.99 -18.84 -4.91
CA ALA A 25 -21.75 -20.07 -4.80
C ALA A 25 -20.79 -21.19 -4.45
N ALA A 26 -21.10 -21.96 -3.40
CA ALA A 26 -20.27 -23.06 -2.94
C ALA A 26 -21.10 -24.31 -2.64
N ALA A 27 -20.47 -25.47 -2.71
CA ALA A 27 -21.06 -26.75 -2.36
C ALA A 27 -20.08 -27.56 -1.49
N LEU A 28 -20.62 -28.17 -0.43
CA LEU A 28 -19.95 -29.25 0.28
C LEU A 28 -20.19 -30.55 -0.49
N HIS A 29 -19.13 -31.26 -0.83
CA HIS A 29 -19.20 -32.47 -1.64
C HIS A 29 -18.11 -33.47 -1.25
N SER A 30 -18.18 -34.67 -1.83
CA SER A 30 -17.22 -35.76 -1.56
C SER A 30 -17.05 -36.05 -0.05
N ALA A 31 -18.13 -35.89 0.71
CA ALA A 31 -18.14 -36.13 2.14
C ALA A 31 -18.07 -37.63 2.43
N THR A 32 -17.19 -37.99 3.36
CA THR A 32 -16.97 -39.33 3.90
C THR A 32 -17.13 -39.28 5.41
N ALA A 33 -16.89 -40.40 6.08
CA ALA A 33 -16.91 -40.44 7.54
C ALA A 33 -15.81 -39.57 8.21
N THR A 34 -14.72 -39.25 7.49
CA THR A 34 -13.53 -38.59 8.07
C THR A 34 -13.04 -37.36 7.30
N GLY A 35 -13.71 -36.99 6.21
CA GLY A 35 -13.30 -35.82 5.42
C GLY A 35 -14.35 -35.40 4.41
N PHE A 36 -14.22 -34.16 3.94
CA PHE A 36 -15.10 -33.54 2.96
C PHE A 36 -14.33 -32.53 2.11
N LYS A 37 -14.96 -32.02 1.06
CA LYS A 37 -14.47 -30.91 0.26
C LYS A 37 -15.51 -29.81 0.19
N VAL A 38 -15.04 -28.58 0.13
CA VAL A 38 -15.84 -27.42 -0.21
C VAL A 38 -15.23 -26.80 -1.46
N SER A 39 -16.06 -26.57 -2.47
CA SER A 39 -15.65 -25.92 -3.71
C SER A 39 -16.71 -24.91 -4.12
N GLY A 40 -16.30 -23.82 -4.72
CA GLY A 40 -17.22 -22.78 -5.16
C GLY A 40 -16.60 -21.82 -6.15
N VAL A 41 -17.42 -20.87 -6.59
CA VAL A 41 -17.01 -19.68 -7.31
C VAL A 41 -17.04 -18.53 -6.31
N PHE A 42 -15.91 -17.85 -6.15
CA PHE A 42 -15.73 -16.65 -5.33
C PHE A 42 -15.14 -15.58 -6.26
N ARG A 43 -15.85 -14.46 -6.45
CA ARG A 43 -15.56 -13.39 -7.39
C ARG A 43 -15.05 -12.12 -6.71
N ASP A 44 -15.43 -11.86 -5.46
CA ASP A 44 -14.91 -10.74 -4.67
C ASP A 44 -13.99 -11.24 -3.53
N PRO A 45 -12.97 -10.45 -3.12
CA PRO A 45 -12.17 -10.75 -1.94
C PRO A 45 -12.93 -10.84 -0.61
N ALA A 46 -14.16 -10.32 -0.55
CA ALA A 46 -15.06 -10.46 0.59
C ALA A 46 -15.95 -11.71 0.48
N ASP A 47 -15.98 -12.41 -0.66
CA ASP A 47 -16.86 -13.57 -0.82
C ASP A 47 -16.47 -14.71 0.13
N PHE A 48 -17.49 -15.40 0.66
CA PHE A 48 -17.26 -16.49 1.61
C PHE A 48 -18.34 -17.56 1.57
N ALA A 49 -18.05 -18.67 2.23
CA ALA A 49 -19.04 -19.69 2.54
C ALA A 49 -18.87 -20.14 4.00
N VAL A 50 -19.99 -20.32 4.71
CA VAL A 50 -19.98 -20.75 6.10
C VAL A 50 -20.15 -22.26 6.18
N ALA A 51 -19.09 -22.96 6.58
CA ALA A 51 -19.12 -24.38 6.86
C ALA A 51 -19.59 -24.62 8.30
N VAL A 52 -20.80 -25.19 8.45
CA VAL A 52 -21.32 -25.64 9.73
C VAL A 52 -20.75 -27.02 10.01
N ILE A 53 -20.02 -27.16 11.12
CA ILE A 53 -19.39 -28.43 11.52
C ILE A 53 -20.39 -29.32 12.30
N TYR A 54 -21.25 -28.71 13.10
CA TYR A 54 -22.32 -29.34 13.86
C TYR A 54 -23.39 -28.31 14.21
N ASP A 55 -24.64 -28.73 14.25
CA ASP A 55 -25.79 -27.95 14.71
C ASP A 55 -26.65 -28.86 15.58
N ALA A 56 -26.75 -28.57 16.88
CA ALA A 56 -27.47 -29.42 17.83
C ALA A 56 -28.92 -29.68 17.38
N ASP A 57 -29.61 -28.67 16.82
CA ASP A 57 -31.02 -28.78 16.49
C ASP A 57 -31.27 -29.54 15.18
N ASN A 58 -30.27 -29.56 14.29
CA ASN A 58 -30.35 -30.15 12.96
C ASN A 58 -31.66 -29.77 12.23
N PHE A 59 -31.78 -28.49 11.87
CA PHE A 59 -32.99 -27.91 11.29
C PHE A 59 -33.42 -28.49 9.94
N TYR A 60 -32.50 -29.19 9.24
CA TYR A 60 -32.70 -29.55 7.83
C TYR A 60 -33.19 -30.99 7.64
N GLU A 61 -32.78 -31.92 8.50
CA GLU A 61 -33.09 -33.33 8.32
C GLU A 61 -34.49 -33.70 8.81
N HIS A 62 -35.08 -34.74 8.22
CA HIS A 62 -36.39 -35.23 8.64
C HIS A 62 -36.32 -35.74 10.10
N PRO A 63 -37.34 -35.50 10.94
CA PRO A 63 -37.31 -35.87 12.36
C PRO A 63 -37.02 -37.35 12.66
N SER A 64 -37.31 -38.25 11.71
CA SER A 64 -37.04 -39.68 11.88
C SER A 64 -35.60 -40.12 11.58
N ILE A 65 -34.76 -39.23 11.03
CA ILE A 65 -33.38 -39.54 10.64
C ILE A 65 -32.37 -38.60 11.32
N ARG A 66 -32.81 -37.46 11.86
CA ARG A 66 -31.94 -36.54 12.58
C ARG A 66 -31.49 -37.10 13.93
N TYR A 67 -30.31 -36.70 14.37
CA TYR A 67 -29.84 -36.92 15.73
C TYR A 67 -30.63 -36.07 16.74
N LEU A 68 -30.61 -36.49 18.01
CA LEU A 68 -31.18 -35.70 19.09
C LEU A 68 -30.32 -34.46 19.38
N PRO A 69 -30.92 -33.33 19.77
CA PRO A 69 -30.17 -32.18 20.23
C PRO A 69 -29.31 -32.52 21.44
N ASP A 70 -28.00 -32.29 21.29
CA ASP A 70 -27.01 -32.68 22.28
C ASP A 70 -25.73 -31.84 22.18
N PHE A 71 -25.46 -31.06 23.23
CA PHE A 71 -24.30 -30.18 23.35
C PHE A 71 -23.07 -30.85 23.97
N ASP A 72 -23.13 -32.14 24.31
CA ASP A 72 -22.04 -32.86 24.99
C ASP A 72 -20.90 -33.25 24.04
N PHE A 73 -19.77 -32.56 24.12
CA PHE A 73 -18.56 -32.91 23.36
C PHE A 73 -17.48 -33.53 24.25
N ASP A 74 -17.81 -33.99 25.46
CA ASP A 74 -16.83 -34.52 26.39
C ASP A 74 -16.08 -35.72 25.81
N GLY A 75 -14.76 -35.68 25.95
CA GLY A 75 -13.86 -36.70 25.42
C GLY A 75 -13.68 -36.69 23.89
N LEU A 76 -14.28 -35.73 23.17
CA LEU A 76 -14.05 -35.54 21.74
C LEU A 76 -12.97 -34.50 21.48
N THR A 77 -12.14 -34.76 20.47
CA THR A 77 -11.19 -33.80 19.94
C THR A 77 -11.39 -33.71 18.44
N LEU A 78 -11.62 -32.50 17.95
CA LEU A 78 -11.76 -32.22 16.53
C LEU A 78 -10.38 -31.96 15.93
N THR A 79 -10.05 -32.67 14.86
CA THR A 79 -8.75 -32.53 14.17
C THR A 79 -8.96 -32.58 12.67
N PHE A 80 -8.41 -31.60 11.96
CA PHE A 80 -8.43 -31.54 10.50
C PHE A 80 -7.09 -31.13 9.93
N ASP A 81 -6.72 -31.74 8.81
CA ASP A 81 -5.77 -31.16 7.86
C ASP A 81 -6.55 -30.27 6.89
N VAL A 82 -6.46 -28.96 7.05
CA VAL A 82 -7.12 -28.01 6.15
C VAL A 82 -6.22 -27.73 4.95
N ARG A 83 -6.76 -27.89 3.74
CA ARG A 83 -6.11 -27.50 2.48
C ARG A 83 -7.05 -26.59 1.70
N TYR A 84 -6.53 -25.47 1.24
CA TYR A 84 -7.27 -24.49 0.45
C TYR A 84 -6.41 -23.98 -0.72
N THR A 85 -7.07 -23.47 -1.76
CA THR A 85 -6.44 -22.87 -2.93
C THR A 85 -7.32 -21.71 -3.38
N GLY A 86 -6.71 -20.55 -3.65
CA GLY A 86 -7.45 -19.35 -4.05
C GLY A 86 -8.29 -18.72 -2.93
N LEU A 87 -8.02 -19.05 -1.66
CA LEU A 87 -8.71 -18.50 -0.48
C LEU A 87 -7.70 -17.82 0.47
N SER A 88 -8.22 -16.92 1.32
CA SER A 88 -7.42 -16.32 2.39
C SER A 88 -6.91 -17.39 3.35
N PRO A 89 -5.61 -17.39 3.70
CA PRO A 89 -5.08 -18.38 4.62
C PRO A 89 -5.54 -18.09 6.07
N LEU A 90 -5.68 -19.15 6.87
CA LEU A 90 -6.18 -19.04 8.25
C LEU A 90 -5.23 -18.27 9.18
N ASP A 91 -3.95 -18.22 8.85
CA ASP A 91 -2.90 -17.44 9.54
C ASP A 91 -2.67 -16.06 8.92
N SER A 92 -3.49 -15.64 7.95
CA SER A 92 -3.37 -14.31 7.34
C SER A 92 -3.38 -13.20 8.39
N PRO A 93 -2.44 -12.24 8.34
CA PRO A 93 -2.44 -11.08 9.23
C PRO A 93 -3.47 -10.02 8.82
N LYS A 94 -4.16 -10.21 7.69
CA LYS A 94 -5.23 -9.30 7.24
C LYS A 94 -6.30 -9.20 8.33
N TYR A 95 -6.79 -7.99 8.58
CA TYR A 95 -7.91 -7.79 9.49
C TYR A 95 -9.12 -8.64 9.05
N PRO A 96 -9.72 -9.45 9.94
CA PRO A 96 -10.83 -10.33 9.62
C PRO A 96 -12.12 -9.55 9.40
N THR A 97 -12.34 -9.11 8.16
CA THR A 97 -13.62 -8.48 7.75
C THR A 97 -14.78 -9.46 7.77
N ILE A 98 -14.46 -10.75 7.70
CA ILE A 98 -15.33 -11.89 7.91
C ILE A 98 -14.56 -12.88 8.79
N ASP A 99 -15.27 -13.75 9.50
CA ASP A 99 -14.69 -14.64 10.52
C ASP A 99 -13.97 -15.89 9.94
N TRP A 100 -13.32 -15.76 8.79
CA TRP A 100 -12.60 -16.87 8.15
C TRP A 100 -11.52 -17.55 9.04
N PRO A 101 -10.79 -16.85 9.94
CA PRO A 101 -9.74 -17.48 10.73
C PRO A 101 -10.24 -18.02 12.06
N PHE A 102 -11.55 -17.98 12.32
CA PHE A 102 -12.16 -18.36 13.58
C PHE A 102 -13.12 -19.54 13.45
N LEU A 103 -13.32 -20.24 14.57
CA LEU A 103 -14.45 -21.12 14.80
C LEU A 103 -15.43 -20.40 15.71
N ASP A 104 -16.61 -20.09 15.17
CA ASP A 104 -17.71 -19.51 15.93
C ASP A 104 -18.55 -20.62 16.58
N VAL A 105 -18.83 -20.44 17.87
CA VAL A 105 -19.54 -21.41 18.71
C VAL A 105 -20.73 -20.75 19.36
N ILE A 106 -21.89 -21.39 19.30
CA ILE A 106 -23.05 -21.08 20.13
C ILE A 106 -23.18 -22.21 21.15
N ARG A 107 -23.16 -21.87 22.43
CA ARG A 107 -23.26 -22.84 23.53
C ARG A 107 -24.72 -23.12 23.88
N GLU A 108 -24.93 -24.17 24.67
CA GLU A 108 -26.26 -24.56 25.16
C GLU A 108 -27.01 -23.42 25.88
N ASP A 109 -26.29 -22.60 26.63
CA ASP A 109 -26.83 -21.44 27.35
C ASP A 109 -27.11 -20.22 26.44
N GLY A 110 -26.90 -20.37 25.13
CA GLY A 110 -27.06 -19.32 24.13
C GLY A 110 -25.91 -18.32 24.06
N THR A 111 -24.89 -18.44 24.91
CA THR A 111 -23.69 -17.60 24.82
C THR A 111 -22.86 -17.97 23.60
N THR A 112 -22.12 -17.01 23.07
CA THR A 112 -21.24 -17.22 21.92
C THR A 112 -19.78 -17.25 22.32
N ALA A 113 -18.96 -17.88 21.49
CA ALA A 113 -17.51 -17.81 21.55
C ALA A 113 -16.94 -17.75 20.15
N GLN A 114 -15.79 -17.09 20.04
CA GLN A 114 -14.99 -17.10 18.83
C GLN A 114 -13.60 -17.62 19.18
N ILE A 115 -13.19 -18.70 18.53
CA ILE A 115 -11.92 -19.38 18.79
C ILE A 115 -11.02 -19.17 17.58
N ARG A 116 -9.88 -18.51 17.75
CA ARG A 116 -8.92 -18.34 16.67
C ARG A 116 -8.29 -19.69 16.32
N LEU A 117 -8.53 -20.16 15.10
CA LEU A 117 -8.14 -21.52 14.69
C LEU A 117 -6.62 -21.71 14.77
N PHE A 118 -5.85 -20.71 14.35
CA PHE A 118 -4.40 -20.82 14.26
C PHE A 118 -3.68 -20.80 15.61
N ASP A 119 -4.35 -20.39 16.70
CA ASP A 119 -3.80 -20.52 18.06
C ASP A 119 -3.74 -21.99 18.52
N TRP A 120 -4.50 -22.86 17.84
CA TRP A 120 -4.62 -24.30 18.13
C TRP A 120 -4.18 -25.17 16.94
N ALA A 121 -3.58 -24.57 15.91
CA ALA A 121 -3.13 -25.27 14.72
C ALA A 121 -1.60 -25.14 14.55
N THR A 122 -1.05 -25.95 13.67
CA THR A 122 0.34 -25.81 13.22
C THR A 122 0.36 -25.98 11.71
N GLN A 123 1.18 -25.18 11.03
CA GLN A 123 1.34 -25.32 9.58
C GLN A 123 1.97 -26.68 9.25
N VAL A 124 1.21 -27.54 8.57
CA VAL A 124 1.68 -28.87 8.14
C VAL A 124 2.50 -28.79 6.85
N GLY A 125 2.25 -27.78 6.01
CA GLY A 125 2.98 -27.54 4.77
C GLY A 125 2.43 -26.39 3.93
N GLY A 126 3.02 -26.18 2.74
CA GLY A 126 2.72 -25.04 1.86
C GLY A 126 3.54 -23.80 2.19
N THR A 127 3.72 -22.92 1.20
CA THR A 127 4.31 -21.59 1.39
C THR A 127 3.29 -20.56 0.91
N TYR A 128 2.92 -19.62 1.78
CA TYR A 128 2.10 -18.49 1.38
C TYR A 128 3.01 -17.46 0.71
N ALA A 129 2.96 -17.37 -0.62
CA ALA A 129 3.55 -16.23 -1.29
C ALA A 129 2.67 -15.02 -1.00
N ALA A 130 3.24 -13.97 -0.39
CA ALA A 130 2.55 -12.71 -0.24
C ALA A 130 2.10 -12.21 -1.64
N ALA A 131 0.88 -11.71 -1.73
CA ALA A 131 0.44 -11.03 -2.94
C ALA A 131 1.40 -9.86 -3.23
N SER A 132 1.89 -9.77 -4.45
CA SER A 132 2.79 -8.69 -4.88
C SER A 132 2.32 -8.10 -6.20
N ALA A 133 2.54 -6.80 -6.35
CA ALA A 133 2.32 -6.05 -7.57
C ALA A 133 3.50 -5.11 -7.77
N GLN A 134 3.84 -4.81 -9.03
CA GLN A 134 4.91 -3.88 -9.37
C GLN A 134 4.31 -2.64 -10.04
N PHE A 135 4.72 -1.48 -9.53
CA PHE A 135 4.38 -0.18 -10.12
C PHE A 135 5.67 0.52 -10.55
N THR A 136 5.60 1.29 -11.63
CA THR A 136 6.70 2.10 -12.12
C THR A 136 6.37 3.57 -11.90
N VAL A 137 7.15 4.26 -11.07
CA VAL A 137 7.08 5.71 -10.95
C VAL A 137 7.80 6.35 -12.13
N GLN A 138 7.13 7.27 -12.83
CA GLN A 138 7.73 8.07 -13.89
C GLN A 138 7.89 9.51 -13.41
N ASP A 139 9.13 10.01 -13.47
CA ASP A 139 9.42 11.42 -13.22
C ASP A 139 9.32 12.18 -14.55
N ASN A 140 8.21 12.91 -14.74
CA ASN A 140 7.98 13.79 -15.88
C ASN A 140 8.26 15.27 -15.53
N GLY A 141 9.15 15.51 -14.56
CA GLY A 141 9.47 16.85 -14.06
C GLY A 141 8.67 17.19 -12.81
N PHE A 142 8.76 16.36 -11.77
CA PHE A 142 8.06 16.59 -10.51
C PHE A 142 8.20 18.02 -9.99
N LYS A 143 7.13 18.59 -9.47
CA LYS A 143 7.07 19.93 -8.88
C LYS A 143 6.69 19.84 -7.41
N GLU A 144 7.02 20.89 -6.67
CA GLU A 144 6.59 21.01 -5.27
C GLU A 144 5.06 20.85 -5.19
N TYR A 145 4.61 20.05 -4.23
CA TYR A 145 3.20 19.68 -4.01
C TYR A 145 2.57 18.71 -5.02
N ASP A 146 3.30 18.25 -6.03
CA ASP A 146 2.85 17.07 -6.78
C ASP A 146 2.63 15.90 -5.81
N ARG A 147 1.51 15.21 -5.96
CA ARG A 147 1.09 14.15 -5.04
C ARG A 147 0.90 12.84 -5.78
N LEU A 148 1.51 11.79 -5.25
CA LEU A 148 1.33 10.43 -5.73
C LEU A 148 0.76 9.58 -4.58
N THR A 149 -0.46 9.07 -4.78
CA THR A 149 -1.12 8.18 -3.81
C THR A 149 -1.38 6.82 -4.45
N LEU A 150 -0.78 5.78 -3.90
CA LEU A 150 -1.12 4.39 -4.21
C LEU A 150 -2.18 3.90 -3.22
N TRP A 151 -3.35 3.56 -3.74
CA TRP A 151 -4.42 2.95 -2.96
C TRP A 151 -4.39 1.44 -3.12
N TYR A 152 -4.33 0.72 -2.00
CA TYR A 152 -4.52 -0.72 -1.97
C TYR A 152 -5.54 -1.08 -0.90
N LEU A 153 -6.72 -1.51 -1.33
CA LEU A 153 -7.88 -1.71 -0.46
C LEU A 153 -8.15 -0.44 0.36
N ASN A 154 -8.06 -0.53 1.69
CA ASN A 154 -8.25 0.57 2.63
C ASN A 154 -6.94 1.26 3.06
N PHE A 155 -5.81 0.91 2.45
CA PHE A 155 -4.51 1.54 2.70
C PHE A 155 -4.19 2.59 1.63
N ALA A 156 -3.63 3.71 2.09
CA ALA A 156 -3.09 4.76 1.23
C ALA A 156 -1.59 4.90 1.52
N TYR A 157 -0.77 4.71 0.48
CA TYR A 157 0.65 5.03 0.49
C TYR A 157 0.78 6.35 -0.26
N ASP A 158 1.21 7.40 0.44
CA ASP A 158 1.12 8.75 -0.07
C ASP A 158 2.48 9.43 -0.05
N TYR A 159 2.80 10.14 -1.13
CA TYR A 159 4.01 10.95 -1.24
C TYR A 159 3.65 12.31 -1.81
N ILE A 160 4.03 13.36 -1.10
CA ILE A 160 3.94 14.76 -1.56
C ILE A 160 5.36 15.22 -1.84
N VAL A 161 5.60 15.65 -3.08
CA VAL A 161 6.91 16.12 -3.52
C VAL A 161 7.26 17.39 -2.73
N PRO A 162 8.38 17.39 -1.98
CA PRO A 162 8.86 18.59 -1.30
C PRO A 162 9.40 19.61 -2.30
N LYS A 163 9.95 20.74 -1.81
CA LYS A 163 10.51 21.75 -2.69
C LYS A 163 11.72 21.19 -3.47
N VAL A 164 11.60 21.11 -4.79
CA VAL A 164 12.67 20.62 -5.69
C VAL A 164 13.30 21.73 -6.53
N GLU A 165 12.65 22.89 -6.58
CA GLU A 165 13.11 24.06 -7.33
C GLU A 165 12.80 25.37 -6.60
N CYS A 166 13.59 26.40 -6.89
CA CYS A 166 13.40 27.75 -6.40
C CYS A 166 13.82 28.78 -7.45
N ALA A 167 13.45 30.03 -7.25
CA ALA A 167 13.70 31.11 -8.18
C ALA A 167 14.37 32.31 -7.50
N TYR A 168 15.33 32.92 -8.19
CA TYR A 168 15.96 34.18 -7.80
C TYR A 168 15.94 35.17 -8.96
N GLN A 169 15.46 36.38 -8.71
CA GLN A 169 15.44 37.47 -9.70
C GLN A 169 16.66 38.37 -9.50
N PHE A 170 17.47 38.51 -10.53
CA PHE A 170 18.67 39.33 -10.51
C PHE A 170 18.40 40.72 -11.08
N ILE A 171 19.02 41.73 -10.48
CA ILE A 171 18.97 43.12 -10.89
C ILE A 171 20.42 43.58 -11.00
N GLY A 172 20.78 44.21 -12.11
CA GLY A 172 22.12 44.78 -12.32
C GLY A 172 22.41 45.88 -11.30
N ALA A 173 23.64 45.90 -10.81
CA ALA A 173 24.09 46.86 -9.79
C ALA A 173 25.38 47.60 -10.21
N GLY A 174 25.80 47.44 -11.46
CA GLY A 174 26.98 48.07 -12.03
C GLY A 174 28.13 47.09 -12.24
N ALA A 175 28.94 47.38 -13.26
CA ALA A 175 30.09 46.56 -13.64
C ALA A 175 31.04 46.32 -12.45
N GLY A 176 31.49 45.08 -12.29
CA GLY A 176 32.28 44.62 -11.16
C GLY A 176 31.47 44.04 -10.01
N THR A 177 30.13 44.19 -10.00
CA THR A 177 29.29 43.51 -9.00
C THR A 177 29.32 42.00 -9.22
N VAL A 178 29.50 41.23 -8.14
CA VAL A 178 29.45 39.77 -8.18
C VAL A 178 28.05 39.30 -7.80
N HIS A 179 27.41 38.58 -8.72
CA HIS A 179 26.13 37.90 -8.52
C HIS A 179 26.38 36.42 -8.37
N SER A 180 25.74 35.75 -7.41
CA SER A 180 25.97 34.31 -7.22
C SER A 180 24.76 33.55 -6.71
N VAL A 181 24.73 32.26 -7.05
CA VAL A 181 23.92 31.25 -6.37
C VAL A 181 24.87 30.32 -5.61
N THR A 182 24.57 30.06 -4.35
CA THR A 182 25.29 29.10 -3.51
C THR A 182 24.42 27.87 -3.34
N ALA A 183 24.90 26.69 -3.72
CA ALA A 183 24.19 25.43 -3.57
C ALA A 183 25.04 24.42 -2.77
N GLY A 184 24.51 23.91 -1.66
CA GLY A 184 25.25 22.97 -0.81
C GLY A 184 26.60 23.51 -0.30
N GLY A 185 26.70 24.83 -0.11
CA GLY A 185 27.94 25.51 0.31
C GLY A 185 28.91 25.86 -0.83
N VAL A 186 28.64 25.45 -2.08
CA VAL A 186 29.46 25.80 -3.25
C VAL A 186 28.91 27.05 -3.92
N ILE A 187 29.75 28.07 -4.10
CA ILE A 187 29.38 29.36 -4.70
C ILE A 187 29.59 29.30 -6.22
N HIS A 188 28.53 29.62 -6.98
CA HIS A 188 28.55 29.79 -8.42
C HIS A 188 28.31 31.25 -8.77
N SER A 189 29.35 31.95 -9.23
CA SER A 189 29.33 33.41 -9.38
C SER A 189 29.55 33.89 -10.80
N TYR A 190 28.94 35.03 -11.12
CA TYR A 190 29.16 35.82 -12.33
C TYR A 190 29.50 37.25 -11.94
N THR A 191 30.52 37.84 -12.57
CA THR A 191 30.88 39.25 -12.38
C THR A 191 30.27 40.08 -13.49
N GLU A 192 29.41 41.02 -13.12
CA GLU A 192 28.72 41.93 -14.02
C GLU A 192 29.72 42.74 -14.86
N GLN A 193 29.48 42.79 -16.17
CA GLN A 193 30.30 43.50 -17.15
C GLN A 193 29.66 44.82 -17.54
N ALA A 194 30.45 45.74 -18.11
CA ALA A 194 29.93 46.98 -18.67
C ALA A 194 28.95 46.68 -19.81
N GLY A 195 27.72 47.19 -19.72
CA GLY A 195 26.66 46.95 -20.70
C GLY A 195 25.77 45.75 -20.39
N ASP A 196 25.99 45.05 -19.27
CA ASP A 196 25.06 44.03 -18.82
C ASP A 196 23.67 44.59 -18.51
N THR A 197 22.66 43.79 -18.85
CA THR A 197 21.26 44.01 -18.49
C THR A 197 20.87 43.01 -17.41
N ASN A 198 19.75 43.23 -16.71
CA ASN A 198 19.23 42.25 -15.74
C ASN A 198 19.12 40.83 -16.33
N THR A 199 18.76 40.73 -17.62
CA THR A 199 18.68 39.46 -18.35
C THR A 199 20.05 38.83 -18.58
N SER A 200 21.07 39.60 -18.98
CA SER A 200 22.42 39.05 -19.19
C SER A 200 23.13 38.71 -17.89
N VAL A 201 22.86 39.44 -16.80
CA VAL A 201 23.28 39.04 -15.44
C VAL A 201 22.69 37.69 -15.05
N ALA A 202 21.37 37.51 -15.20
CA ALA A 202 20.71 36.23 -14.90
C ALA A 202 21.25 35.08 -15.77
N GLU A 203 21.52 35.35 -17.06
CA GLU A 203 22.14 34.40 -17.98
C GLU A 203 23.55 34.00 -17.54
N GLY A 204 24.37 34.98 -17.11
CA GLY A 204 25.72 34.74 -16.59
C GLY A 204 25.72 33.88 -15.34
N VAL A 205 24.83 34.18 -14.37
CA VAL A 205 24.67 33.36 -13.16
C VAL A 205 24.19 31.95 -13.50
N LYS A 206 23.18 31.81 -14.37
CA LYS A 206 22.71 30.49 -14.84
C LYS A 206 23.85 29.68 -15.44
N ASN A 207 24.70 30.28 -16.27
CA ASN A 207 25.85 29.60 -16.87
C ASN A 207 26.90 29.19 -15.83
N ALA A 208 27.12 29.97 -14.77
CA ALA A 208 28.00 29.59 -13.67
C ALA A 208 27.46 28.36 -12.89
N VAL A 209 26.14 28.26 -12.74
CA VAL A 209 25.48 27.13 -12.06
C VAL A 209 25.55 25.83 -12.86
N LEU A 210 25.71 25.86 -14.19
CA LEU A 210 25.82 24.64 -15.02
C LEU A 210 27.00 23.73 -14.63
N ALA A 211 28.03 24.28 -13.97
CA ALA A 211 29.15 23.51 -13.44
C ALA A 211 28.81 22.75 -12.14
N SER A 212 27.63 22.97 -11.55
CA SER A 212 27.24 22.33 -10.30
C SER A 212 26.95 20.85 -10.47
N ALA A 213 27.44 20.06 -9.51
CA ALA A 213 27.05 18.66 -9.38
C ALA A 213 25.68 18.49 -8.67
N LEU A 214 25.24 19.51 -7.93
CA LEU A 214 24.08 19.41 -7.03
C LEU A 214 22.80 20.00 -7.62
N VAL A 215 22.92 21.03 -8.46
CA VAL A 215 21.77 21.74 -9.02
C VAL A 215 21.90 21.95 -10.52
N THR A 216 20.78 22.16 -11.20
CA THR A 216 20.69 22.70 -12.55
C THR A 216 20.03 24.07 -12.51
N ALA A 217 20.20 24.86 -13.57
CA ALA A 217 19.57 26.16 -13.67
C ALA A 217 19.03 26.44 -15.07
N VAL A 218 17.87 27.10 -15.11
CA VAL A 218 17.23 27.62 -16.33
C VAL A 218 16.90 29.09 -16.10
N ARG A 219 17.17 29.94 -17.09
CA ARG A 219 16.78 31.35 -17.03
C ARG A 219 15.30 31.47 -17.39
N GLY A 220 14.59 32.39 -16.75
CA GLY A 220 13.26 32.79 -17.18
C GLY A 220 13.23 33.27 -18.63
N ASP A 221 12.07 33.12 -19.25
CA ASP A 221 11.80 33.52 -20.64
C ASP A 221 10.57 34.44 -20.77
N GLY A 222 9.96 34.81 -19.64
CA GLY A 222 8.72 35.59 -19.57
C GLY A 222 7.44 34.75 -19.59
N SER A 223 7.54 33.41 -19.69
CA SER A 223 6.39 32.51 -19.60
C SER A 223 5.87 32.39 -18.17
N ALA A 224 4.64 31.86 -18.04
CA ALA A 224 4.05 31.55 -16.74
C ALA A 224 4.85 30.47 -15.97
N GLU A 225 5.51 29.56 -16.69
CA GLU A 225 6.26 28.45 -16.11
C GLU A 225 7.65 28.87 -15.61
N LEU A 226 8.39 29.65 -16.41
CA LEU A 226 9.77 30.01 -16.08
C LEU A 226 9.92 31.41 -15.48
N GLY A 227 8.86 32.22 -15.51
CA GLY A 227 8.87 33.57 -14.95
C GLY A 227 9.69 34.58 -15.74
N PRO A 228 9.96 35.77 -15.16
CA PRO A 228 10.60 36.89 -15.85
C PRO A 228 12.00 36.59 -16.39
N ALA A 229 12.42 37.26 -17.47
CA ALA A 229 13.70 37.01 -18.14
C ALA A 229 14.95 37.25 -17.28
N ASN A 230 14.83 38.02 -16.20
CA ASN A 230 15.90 38.26 -15.22
C ASN A 230 15.90 37.27 -14.04
N GLN A 231 15.12 36.19 -14.13
CA GLN A 231 15.05 35.15 -13.12
C GLN A 231 15.97 33.97 -13.46
N VAL A 232 16.54 33.35 -12.44
CA VAL A 232 17.21 32.04 -12.52
C VAL A 232 16.41 31.05 -11.67
N ASN A 233 15.86 30.03 -12.33
CA ASN A 233 15.20 28.89 -11.70
C ASN A 233 16.24 27.82 -11.44
N VAL A 234 16.47 27.51 -10.17
CA VAL A 234 17.45 26.54 -9.70
C VAL A 234 16.71 25.29 -9.24
N ARG A 235 17.12 24.11 -9.73
CA ARG A 235 16.49 22.82 -9.42
C ARG A 235 17.52 21.83 -8.87
N ALA A 236 17.12 21.02 -7.89
CA ALA A 236 17.95 19.92 -7.43
C ALA A 236 18.23 18.93 -8.57
N LYS A 237 19.50 18.53 -8.71
CA LYS A 237 19.95 17.55 -9.71
C LYS A 237 20.04 16.14 -9.14
N THR A 238 20.19 16.03 -7.82
CA THR A 238 20.27 14.74 -7.12
C THR A 238 18.89 14.09 -7.02
N VAL A 239 18.89 12.76 -6.85
CA VAL A 239 17.69 11.92 -6.70
C VAL A 239 17.89 10.94 -5.54
N ASP A 240 18.52 11.42 -4.47
CA ASP A 240 18.96 10.65 -3.31
C ASP A 240 18.09 10.91 -2.06
N GLY A 241 17.09 11.77 -2.17
CA GLY A 241 16.25 12.24 -1.07
C GLY A 241 16.96 13.25 -0.16
N GLY A 242 18.21 13.60 -0.47
CA GLY A 242 19.01 14.53 0.32
C GLY A 242 18.50 15.97 0.22
N ALA A 243 18.59 16.69 1.33
CA ALA A 243 18.29 18.11 1.39
C ALA A 243 19.56 18.96 1.14
N MET A 244 19.41 20.06 0.41
CA MET A 244 20.47 21.04 0.20
C MET A 244 19.95 22.46 0.36
N ALA A 245 20.74 23.31 1.03
CA ALA A 245 20.45 24.73 1.08
C ALA A 245 20.91 25.41 -0.21
N VAL A 246 20.04 26.26 -0.77
CA VAL A 246 20.32 27.14 -1.89
C VAL A 246 20.08 28.57 -1.45
N SER A 247 21.07 29.44 -1.66
CA SER A 247 21.00 30.87 -1.38
C SER A 247 21.51 31.68 -2.57
N SER A 248 21.29 32.99 -2.56
CA SER A 248 21.71 33.88 -3.65
C SER A 248 22.10 35.25 -3.13
N THR A 249 22.88 35.99 -3.91
CA THR A 249 23.10 37.43 -3.67
C THR A 249 21.90 38.29 -4.09
N ALA A 250 20.96 37.74 -4.85
CA ALA A 250 19.78 38.45 -5.32
C ALA A 250 18.86 38.91 -4.18
N ASN A 251 18.73 38.10 -3.12
CA ASN A 251 17.99 38.43 -1.90
C ASN A 251 18.42 37.51 -0.74
N ALA A 252 17.94 37.80 0.47
CA ALA A 252 18.30 37.04 1.67
C ALA A 252 17.59 35.68 1.82
N ASN A 253 16.72 35.28 0.89
CA ASN A 253 15.97 34.03 1.03
C ASN A 253 16.89 32.83 0.80
N VAL A 254 16.81 31.87 1.73
CA VAL A 254 17.45 30.56 1.61
C VAL A 254 16.36 29.52 1.42
N PHE A 255 16.45 28.73 0.36
CA PHE A 255 15.54 27.63 0.10
C PHE A 255 16.22 26.30 0.40
N THR A 256 15.48 25.37 0.99
CA THR A 256 15.90 23.98 1.10
C THR A 256 15.31 23.22 -0.06
N LEU A 257 16.16 22.75 -0.98
CA LEU A 257 15.77 21.88 -2.09
C LEU A 257 16.04 20.42 -1.72
N TYR A 258 15.21 19.51 -2.22
CA TYR A 258 15.35 18.08 -2.02
C TYR A 258 15.64 17.38 -3.35
N GLY A 259 16.58 16.43 -3.33
CA GLY A 259 16.89 15.59 -4.46
C GLY A 259 15.81 14.53 -4.68
N VAL A 260 14.76 14.86 -5.43
CA VAL A 260 13.62 13.97 -5.67
C VAL A 260 13.63 13.48 -7.11
N GLY A 261 13.46 12.17 -7.29
CA GLY A 261 13.22 11.54 -8.59
C GLY A 261 12.41 10.26 -8.43
N ALA A 262 12.18 9.55 -9.54
CA ALA A 262 11.41 8.30 -9.51
C ALA A 262 11.89 7.27 -8.44
N PRO A 263 13.21 7.05 -8.23
CA PRO A 263 13.69 6.12 -7.21
C PRO A 263 13.33 6.52 -5.78
N THR A 264 13.39 7.82 -5.44
CA THR A 264 13.10 8.30 -4.08
C THR A 264 11.62 8.19 -3.75
N VAL A 265 10.76 8.52 -4.72
CA VAL A 265 9.31 8.38 -4.58
C VAL A 265 8.93 6.90 -4.45
N ALA A 266 9.49 6.04 -5.30
CA ALA A 266 9.23 4.60 -5.24
C ALA A 266 9.68 3.99 -3.90
N ALA A 267 10.85 4.38 -3.39
CA ALA A 267 11.34 3.94 -2.09
C ALA A 267 10.44 4.41 -0.94
N ALA A 268 9.94 5.65 -0.99
CA ALA A 268 9.04 6.18 0.03
C ALA A 268 7.67 5.49 0.04
N LEU A 269 7.14 5.13 -1.13
CA LEU A 269 5.86 4.41 -1.24
C LEU A 269 5.95 2.92 -0.84
N ALA A 270 7.15 2.35 -0.85
CA ALA A 270 7.40 0.95 -0.50
C ALA A 270 7.74 0.73 0.99
N ALA A 271 7.93 1.81 1.76
CA ALA A 271 8.23 1.79 3.19
C ALA A 271 6.96 1.70 4.05
#